data_AF-A0A971XJI7-F1
#
_entry.id   AF-A0A971XJI7-F1
#
_cell.length_a   1.000
_cell.length_b   1.000
_cell.length_c   1.000
_cell.angle_alpha   90.00
_cell.angle_beta   90.00
_cell.angle_gamma   90.00
#
_symmetry.space_group_name_H-M   'P 1'
#
loop_
_entity.id
_entity.type
_entity.pdbx_description
1 polymer ?
#
loop_
_entity_poly.entity_id
_entity_poly.type
_entity_poly.pdbx_seq_one_letter_code
_entity_poly.pdbx_strand_id
1 'polypeptide(L)'
;QYNRPYVVQPLPVKDFSLLFSDETEVELRWQPTTDASEPTAIPAQYIVYTRINGGGFDNGVLVNSNNYRRKIEKDAVYSFRVAALNEGGKSFPSETLSACRRSDQKGEVLIVNGFTRVSAPHSFTTPGDSIAGFAGSVDNGVPYIADHHFIGQQHEFRRVIPWMDDDAPGFGDSNANYETTRIAGNSFDYPYTHGAAFAAAGYSFVSCAASTVEEGTVRMNDFETVDWILGKQREWRIARGAKPPRFKTFSKRQQEAVATFCNNGGNIIVSGAFVGTDLWDNPYATSADREWAEHTLRFKWRNNNGAVTGRIKAVASPFSAIEGDYNYYHELNSESYVVENPDAIEPADEKAFTVYRYSENNLSAGILYQGELYNSCILGFPIEAIKGEENRNRLIKGIMETISESR
;
A
#
# COMPACT_ATOMS: atom_id res chain seq x y z
N GLN A 1 -25.01 -29.14 12.94
CA GLN A 1 -26.43 -29.29 13.32
C GLN A 1 -27.19 -30.32 12.47
N TYR A 2 -26.82 -30.59 11.20
CA TYR A 2 -27.53 -31.55 10.33
C TYR A 2 -26.74 -32.80 9.90
N ASN A 3 -25.52 -33.01 10.43
CA ASN A 3 -24.62 -34.13 10.10
C ASN A 3 -24.46 -34.39 8.58
N ARG A 4 -24.45 -33.31 7.78
CA ARG A 4 -24.22 -33.37 6.33
C ARG A 4 -22.76 -33.07 6.03
N PRO A 5 -22.12 -33.81 5.10
CA PRO A 5 -20.84 -33.40 4.56
C PRO A 5 -20.96 -32.00 3.97
N TYR A 6 -20.00 -31.14 4.26
CA TYR A 6 -19.89 -29.81 3.69
C TYR A 6 -18.44 -29.54 3.32
N VAL A 7 -18.23 -28.62 2.38
CA VAL A 7 -16.93 -28.09 2.00
C VAL A 7 -17.04 -26.58 2.09
N VAL A 8 -16.08 -25.94 2.74
CA VAL A 8 -16.01 -24.48 2.81
C VAL A 8 -15.19 -23.96 1.62
N GLN A 9 -15.60 -22.83 1.06
CA GLN A 9 -14.83 -22.16 0.02
C GLN A 9 -13.40 -21.83 0.51
N PRO A 10 -12.39 -21.81 -0.37
CA PRO A 10 -11.03 -21.55 0.07
C PRO A 10 -10.80 -20.10 0.50
N LEU A 11 -9.69 -19.87 1.19
CA LEU A 11 -9.15 -18.53 1.42
C LEU A 11 -8.46 -18.00 0.15
N PRO A 12 -8.30 -16.66 0.01
CA PRO A 12 -7.56 -16.06 -1.09
C PRO A 12 -6.14 -16.61 -1.17
N VAL A 13 -5.60 -16.67 -2.39
CA VAL A 13 -4.20 -17.07 -2.60
C VAL A 13 -3.26 -16.05 -1.94
N LYS A 14 -2.07 -16.51 -1.58
CA LYS A 14 -0.99 -15.69 -1.01
C LYS A 14 0.26 -15.79 -1.89
N ASP A 15 1.26 -14.98 -1.57
CA ASP A 15 2.57 -15.02 -2.23
C ASP A 15 2.45 -14.89 -3.75
N PHE A 16 1.57 -13.98 -4.19
CA PHE A 16 1.30 -13.75 -5.60
C PHE A 16 2.45 -12.93 -6.23
N SER A 17 2.99 -13.39 -7.34
CA SER A 17 3.94 -12.68 -8.17
C SER A 17 3.56 -12.76 -9.64
N LEU A 18 3.94 -11.72 -10.38
CA LEU A 18 3.79 -11.59 -11.80
C LEU A 18 5.14 -11.12 -12.34
N LEU A 19 5.83 -11.96 -13.12
CA LEU A 19 7.16 -11.65 -13.67
C LEU A 19 7.19 -11.92 -15.18
N PHE A 20 8.08 -11.26 -15.92
CA PHE A 20 8.31 -11.63 -17.32
C PHE A 20 8.96 -13.01 -17.40
N SER A 21 8.42 -13.87 -18.26
CA SER A 21 9.06 -15.14 -18.62
C SER A 21 9.75 -15.08 -19.98
N ASP A 22 9.37 -14.12 -20.82
CA ASP A 22 9.93 -13.82 -22.13
C ASP A 22 9.57 -12.37 -22.54
N GLU A 23 10.01 -11.92 -23.71
CA GLU A 23 9.75 -10.58 -24.28
C GLU A 23 8.26 -10.24 -24.47
N THR A 24 7.40 -11.25 -24.58
CA THR A 24 5.95 -11.10 -24.80
C THR A 24 5.13 -12.07 -23.95
N GLU A 25 5.70 -12.56 -22.85
CA GLU A 25 5.03 -13.48 -21.95
C GLU A 25 5.30 -13.11 -20.49
N VAL A 26 4.27 -13.23 -19.67
CA VAL A 26 4.36 -13.15 -18.21
C VAL A 26 4.03 -14.49 -17.58
N GLU A 27 4.69 -14.78 -16.48
CA GLU A 27 4.39 -15.90 -15.58
C GLU A 27 3.83 -15.36 -14.27
N LEU A 28 2.65 -15.85 -13.92
CA LEU A 28 1.99 -15.65 -12.65
C LEU A 28 2.28 -16.85 -11.75
N ARG A 29 2.61 -16.61 -10.48
CA ARG A 29 2.78 -17.66 -9.47
C ARG A 29 2.15 -17.26 -8.14
N TRP A 30 1.55 -18.21 -7.44
CA TRP A 30 0.94 -17.97 -6.13
C TRP A 30 1.03 -19.22 -5.26
N GLN A 31 0.54 -19.13 -4.02
CA GLN A 31 0.38 -20.27 -3.13
C GLN A 31 -1.04 -20.32 -2.57
N PRO A 32 -1.59 -21.53 -2.30
CA PRO A 32 -2.84 -21.66 -1.56
C PRO A 32 -2.65 -21.18 -0.12
N THR A 33 -3.73 -20.67 0.47
CA THR A 33 -3.77 -20.33 1.90
C THR A 33 -4.50 -21.43 2.66
N THR A 34 -3.77 -22.13 3.53
CA THR A 34 -4.35 -23.18 4.38
C THR A 34 -5.07 -22.57 5.59
N ASP A 35 -6.31 -22.98 5.83
CA ASP A 35 -7.03 -22.70 7.08
C ASP A 35 -6.94 -23.95 7.99
N ALA A 36 -6.11 -23.87 9.04
CA ALA A 36 -5.97 -24.97 10.00
C ALA A 36 -7.27 -25.24 10.81
N SER A 37 -8.14 -24.24 10.92
CA SER A 37 -9.44 -24.32 11.60
C SER A 37 -10.53 -24.91 10.70
N GLU A 38 -10.34 -24.89 9.37
CA GLU A 38 -11.29 -25.43 8.39
C GLU A 38 -10.55 -26.23 7.30
N PRO A 39 -10.18 -27.49 7.59
CA PRO A 39 -9.39 -28.32 6.67
C PRO A 39 -10.05 -28.65 5.34
N THR A 40 -11.36 -28.40 5.18
CA THR A 40 -12.06 -28.61 3.90
C THR A 40 -11.84 -27.46 2.91
N ALA A 41 -11.36 -26.30 3.37
CA ALA A 41 -11.14 -25.09 2.58
C ALA A 41 -9.88 -25.14 1.68
N ILE A 42 -9.56 -26.31 1.14
CA ILE A 42 -8.41 -26.52 0.26
C ILE A 42 -8.81 -26.18 -1.19
N PRO A 43 -8.04 -25.36 -1.91
CA PRO A 43 -8.26 -25.11 -3.33
C PRO A 43 -8.10 -26.38 -4.18
N ALA A 44 -9.04 -26.63 -5.09
CA ALA A 44 -8.92 -27.63 -6.14
C ALA A 44 -8.47 -27.02 -7.48
N GLN A 45 -8.91 -25.78 -7.75
CA GLN A 45 -8.62 -25.03 -8.97
C GLN A 45 -8.47 -23.53 -8.65
N TYR A 46 -8.08 -22.75 -9.65
CA TYR A 46 -8.03 -21.29 -9.56
C TYR A 46 -8.66 -20.65 -10.79
N ILE A 47 -9.14 -19.42 -10.63
CA ILE A 47 -9.61 -18.57 -11.72
C ILE A 47 -8.68 -17.36 -11.82
N VAL A 48 -8.01 -17.22 -12.96
CA VAL A 48 -7.15 -16.07 -13.27
C VAL A 48 -7.94 -15.05 -14.08
N TYR A 49 -8.15 -13.88 -13.51
CA TYR A 49 -8.81 -12.76 -14.19
C TYR A 49 -7.77 -11.84 -14.81
N THR A 50 -8.05 -11.34 -16.01
CA THR A 50 -7.19 -10.41 -16.74
C THR A 50 -7.91 -9.09 -17.02
N ARG A 51 -7.24 -7.98 -16.78
CA ARG A 51 -7.62 -6.64 -17.26
C ARG A 51 -6.48 -6.11 -18.14
N ILE A 52 -6.83 -5.42 -19.22
CA ILE A 52 -5.89 -4.71 -20.09
C ILE A 52 -6.15 -3.21 -19.97
N ASN A 53 -5.09 -2.45 -19.71
CA ASN A 53 -5.11 -1.02 -19.45
C ASN A 53 -6.17 -0.66 -18.37
N GLY A 54 -6.87 0.46 -18.53
CA GLY A 54 -7.94 0.90 -17.62
C GLY A 54 -9.29 0.20 -17.84
N GLY A 55 -9.33 -0.96 -18.50
CA GLY A 55 -10.57 -1.68 -18.81
C GLY A 55 -11.19 -2.42 -17.61
N GLY A 56 -12.22 -3.22 -17.88
CA GLY A 56 -12.76 -4.17 -16.89
C GLY A 56 -11.95 -5.48 -16.85
N PHE A 57 -12.05 -6.22 -15.76
CA PHE A 57 -11.60 -7.61 -15.73
C PHE A 57 -12.51 -8.48 -16.60
N ASP A 58 -11.91 -9.46 -17.28
CA ASP A 58 -12.62 -10.50 -18.03
C ASP A 58 -13.38 -11.49 -17.11
N ASN A 59 -13.97 -12.52 -17.71
CA ASN A 59 -14.68 -13.58 -16.98
C ASN A 59 -13.73 -14.60 -16.31
N GLY A 60 -12.42 -14.45 -16.50
CA GLY A 60 -11.38 -15.32 -15.97
C GLY A 60 -11.17 -16.63 -16.73
N VAL A 61 -10.02 -17.25 -16.49
CA VAL A 61 -9.59 -18.54 -17.04
C VAL A 61 -9.36 -19.52 -15.90
N LEU A 62 -9.97 -20.70 -15.98
CA LEU A 62 -9.76 -21.80 -15.02
C LEU A 62 -8.39 -22.43 -15.22
N VAL A 63 -7.66 -22.62 -14.13
CA VAL A 63 -6.34 -23.26 -14.10
C VAL A 63 -6.25 -24.26 -12.95
N ASN A 64 -5.48 -25.33 -13.15
CA ASN A 64 -5.34 -26.45 -12.20
C ASN A 64 -4.01 -26.44 -11.45
N SER A 65 -3.20 -25.39 -11.64
CA SER A 65 -1.86 -25.23 -11.06
C SER A 65 -1.73 -23.89 -10.37
N ASN A 66 -0.76 -23.79 -9.46
CA ASN A 66 -0.44 -22.54 -8.75
C ASN A 66 0.40 -21.56 -9.61
N ASN A 67 0.36 -21.72 -10.93
CA ASN A 67 1.02 -20.86 -11.89
C ASN A 67 0.20 -20.79 -13.17
N TYR A 68 0.40 -19.70 -13.91
CA TYR A 68 -0.23 -19.47 -15.20
C TYR A 68 0.67 -18.59 -16.07
N ARG A 69 0.78 -18.92 -17.37
CA ARG A 69 1.51 -18.12 -18.35
C ARG A 69 0.56 -17.45 -19.31
N ARG A 70 0.83 -16.18 -19.61
CA ARG A 70 -0.02 -15.37 -20.48
C ARG A 70 0.83 -14.57 -21.44
N LYS A 71 0.49 -14.66 -22.74
CA LYS A 71 1.04 -13.76 -23.75
C LYS A 71 0.52 -12.34 -23.52
N ILE A 72 1.42 -11.37 -23.66
CA ILE A 72 1.15 -9.94 -23.54
C ILE A 72 1.63 -9.20 -24.78
N GLU A 73 0.99 -8.08 -25.05
CA GLU A 73 1.43 -7.11 -26.04
C GLU A 73 2.29 -6.05 -25.36
N LYS A 74 3.35 -5.60 -26.03
CA LYS A 74 4.17 -4.49 -25.54
C LYS A 74 3.36 -3.21 -25.46
N ASP A 75 3.77 -2.32 -24.56
CA ASP A 75 3.19 -1.00 -24.30
C ASP A 75 1.75 -0.98 -23.74
N ALA A 76 1.14 -2.14 -23.53
CA ALA A 76 -0.12 -2.29 -22.80
C ALA A 76 0.14 -2.78 -21.37
N VAL A 77 -0.62 -2.23 -20.41
CA VAL A 77 -0.57 -2.67 -19.02
C VAL A 77 -1.53 -3.84 -18.84
N TYR A 78 -1.02 -4.99 -18.39
CA TYR A 78 -1.83 -6.14 -18.04
C TYR A 78 -1.92 -6.23 -16.52
N SER A 79 -3.15 -6.35 -16.00
CA SER A 79 -3.42 -6.55 -14.58
C SER A 79 -4.10 -7.89 -14.35
N PHE A 80 -3.72 -8.58 -13.27
CA PHE A 80 -4.21 -9.90 -12.94
C PHE A 80 -4.60 -10.00 -11.48
N ARG A 81 -5.63 -10.81 -11.21
CA ARG A 81 -5.98 -11.28 -9.87
C ARG A 81 -6.44 -12.73 -9.92
N VAL A 82 -6.25 -13.46 -8.84
CA VAL A 82 -6.51 -14.89 -8.78
C VAL A 82 -7.51 -15.18 -7.67
N ALA A 83 -8.51 -16.01 -7.96
CA ALA A 83 -9.42 -16.57 -6.95
C ALA A 83 -9.23 -18.08 -6.86
N ALA A 84 -9.18 -18.62 -5.64
CA ALA A 84 -9.18 -20.04 -5.39
C ALA A 84 -10.60 -20.61 -5.45
N LEU A 85 -10.72 -21.86 -5.91
CA LEU A 85 -11.99 -22.54 -6.14
C LEU A 85 -11.94 -23.97 -5.63
N ASN A 86 -13.01 -24.39 -4.94
CA ASN A 86 -13.32 -25.79 -4.66
C ASN A 86 -14.84 -26.00 -4.71
N GLU A 87 -15.31 -27.21 -4.35
CA GLU A 87 -16.74 -27.56 -4.31
C GLU A 87 -17.57 -26.68 -3.35
N GLY A 88 -16.93 -26.06 -2.35
CA GLY A 88 -17.56 -25.13 -1.41
C GLY A 88 -17.75 -23.72 -1.98
N GLY A 89 -17.06 -23.38 -3.08
CA GLY A 89 -17.21 -22.09 -3.77
C GLY A 89 -15.88 -21.40 -4.05
N LYS A 90 -15.98 -20.09 -4.29
CA LYS A 90 -14.88 -19.22 -4.75
C LYS A 90 -14.41 -18.30 -3.62
N SER A 91 -13.11 -18.18 -3.44
CA SER A 91 -12.51 -17.24 -2.49
C SER A 91 -12.74 -15.77 -2.89
N PHE A 92 -12.43 -14.83 -1.99
CA PHE A 92 -12.10 -13.47 -2.41
C PHE A 92 -10.88 -13.49 -3.35
N PRO A 93 -10.76 -12.53 -4.28
CA PRO A 93 -9.58 -12.44 -5.13
C PRO A 93 -8.34 -12.09 -4.31
N SER A 94 -7.17 -12.43 -4.84
CA SER A 94 -5.89 -11.85 -4.44
C SER A 94 -5.90 -10.33 -4.60
N GLU A 95 -4.83 -9.68 -4.12
CA GLU A 95 -4.44 -8.38 -4.64
C GLU A 95 -4.24 -8.42 -6.16
N THR A 96 -4.34 -7.25 -6.80
CA THR A 96 -4.14 -7.10 -8.23
C THR A 96 -2.69 -6.73 -8.50
N LEU A 97 -2.02 -7.57 -9.31
CA LEU A 97 -0.67 -7.30 -9.79
C LEU A 97 -0.73 -6.88 -11.25
N SER A 98 0.15 -5.97 -11.65
CA SER A 98 0.24 -5.47 -13.01
C SER A 98 1.65 -5.57 -13.58
N ALA A 99 1.74 -5.68 -14.91
CA ALA A 99 2.99 -5.64 -15.66
C ALA A 99 2.80 -4.90 -16.99
N CYS A 100 3.86 -4.26 -17.47
CA CYS A 100 3.94 -3.67 -18.80
C CYS A 100 5.37 -3.80 -19.33
N ARG A 101 5.52 -4.43 -20.51
CA ARG A 101 6.79 -4.47 -21.23
C ARG A 101 6.81 -3.32 -22.23
N ARG A 102 7.69 -2.33 -22.05
CA ARG A 102 7.84 -1.23 -23.00
C ARG A 102 8.62 -1.68 -24.24
N SER A 103 8.22 -1.21 -25.42
CA SER A 103 8.99 -1.46 -26.65
C SER A 103 10.34 -0.76 -26.60
N ASP A 104 10.36 0.50 -26.14
CA ASP A 104 11.56 1.31 -25.96
C ASP A 104 11.92 1.44 -24.47
N GLN A 105 12.17 0.30 -23.81
CA GLN A 105 12.39 0.28 -22.37
C GLN A 105 13.71 0.97 -21.96
N LYS A 106 13.65 1.84 -20.96
CA LYS A 106 14.83 2.45 -20.31
C LYS A 106 15.44 1.57 -19.22
N GLY A 107 14.65 0.65 -18.68
CA GLY A 107 15.00 -0.22 -17.56
C GLY A 107 13.75 -0.95 -17.07
N GLU A 108 13.93 -1.83 -16.09
CA GLU A 108 12.87 -2.64 -15.50
C GLU A 108 12.74 -2.35 -14.00
N VAL A 109 11.51 -2.06 -13.55
CA VAL A 109 11.18 -1.75 -12.16
C VAL A 109 10.35 -2.89 -11.56
N LEU A 110 10.72 -3.31 -10.35
CA LEU A 110 9.87 -4.18 -9.53
C LEU A 110 8.97 -3.32 -8.64
N ILE A 111 7.65 -3.45 -8.81
CA ILE A 111 6.68 -2.84 -7.92
C ILE A 111 6.25 -3.85 -6.86
N VAL A 112 6.58 -3.58 -5.60
CA VAL A 112 6.19 -4.41 -4.47
C VAL A 112 4.97 -3.79 -3.80
N ASN A 113 3.85 -4.51 -3.81
CA ASN A 113 2.67 -4.08 -3.07
C ASN A 113 2.78 -4.54 -1.60
N GLY A 114 3.13 -3.60 -0.72
CA GLY A 114 3.14 -3.79 0.73
C GLY A 114 1.83 -3.38 1.40
N PHE A 115 0.92 -2.70 0.70
CA PHE A 115 -0.28 -2.14 1.29
C PHE A 115 -1.43 -3.16 1.35
N THR A 116 -1.43 -3.93 2.44
CA THR A 116 -2.43 -4.98 2.69
C THR A 116 -3.36 -4.68 3.87
N ARG A 117 -3.09 -3.59 4.60
CA ARG A 117 -3.87 -3.23 5.78
C ARG A 117 -5.34 -3.02 5.45
N VAL A 118 -6.17 -3.75 6.20
CA VAL A 118 -7.60 -3.51 6.39
C VAL A 118 -7.82 -3.43 7.89
N SER A 119 -8.44 -2.36 8.36
CA SER A 119 -8.60 -2.15 9.80
C SER A 119 -9.79 -1.26 10.14
N ALA A 120 -10.32 -1.47 11.34
CA ALA A 120 -11.22 -0.53 11.98
C ALA A 120 -10.54 0.83 12.23
N PRO A 121 -11.32 1.92 12.41
CA PRO A 121 -10.81 3.20 12.87
C PRO A 121 -10.17 3.10 14.26
N HIS A 122 -9.36 4.11 14.61
CA HIS A 122 -8.78 4.22 15.94
C HIS A 122 -9.90 4.28 17.00
N SER A 123 -9.89 3.35 17.94
CA SER A 123 -10.87 3.27 19.03
C SER A 123 -10.21 3.53 20.39
N PHE A 124 -10.85 4.31 21.26
CA PHE A 124 -10.35 4.62 22.60
C PHE A 124 -11.41 4.42 23.69
N THR A 125 -10.94 4.34 24.94
CA THR A 125 -11.77 4.41 26.15
C THR A 125 -10.97 5.10 27.25
N THR A 126 -11.59 5.95 28.06
CA THR A 126 -10.91 6.61 29.20
C THR A 126 -11.01 5.79 30.48
N PRO A 127 -10.12 6.06 31.46
CA PRO A 127 -10.27 5.56 32.83
C PRO A 127 -11.65 5.92 33.40
N GLY A 128 -12.28 4.97 34.10
CA GLY A 128 -13.64 5.14 34.62
C GLY A 128 -14.75 4.99 33.58
N ASP A 129 -14.41 4.63 32.33
CA ASP A 129 -15.36 4.31 31.25
C ASP A 129 -16.33 5.46 30.91
N SER A 130 -15.93 6.70 31.21
CA SER A 130 -16.78 7.88 31.08
C SER A 130 -16.96 8.34 29.63
N ILE A 131 -15.90 8.24 28.83
CA ILE A 131 -15.92 8.51 27.39
C ILE A 131 -15.24 7.39 26.61
N ALA A 132 -15.77 7.09 25.43
CA ALA A 132 -15.17 6.16 24.49
C ALA A 132 -15.67 6.43 23.08
N GLY A 133 -15.08 5.78 22.09
CA GLY A 133 -15.59 5.84 20.73
C GLY A 133 -14.50 5.67 19.70
N PHE A 134 -14.79 6.15 18.50
CA PHE A 134 -13.88 6.10 17.36
C PHE A 134 -13.39 7.51 17.03
N ALA A 135 -12.07 7.68 16.94
CA ALA A 135 -11.42 8.95 16.62
C ALA A 135 -10.85 8.88 15.20
N GLY A 136 -11.69 9.19 14.20
CA GLY A 136 -11.25 9.23 12.80
C GLY A 136 -10.20 10.31 12.51
N SER A 137 -10.15 11.36 13.34
CA SER A 137 -9.08 12.37 13.31
C SER A 137 -7.69 11.81 13.64
N VAL A 138 -7.60 10.63 14.28
CA VAL A 138 -6.34 9.91 14.51
C VAL A 138 -6.09 8.94 13.36
N ASP A 139 -7.07 8.10 13.04
CA ASP A 139 -7.05 7.19 11.88
C ASP A 139 -8.47 6.68 11.61
N ASN A 140 -9.01 6.91 10.41
CA ASN A 140 -10.32 6.36 10.00
C ASN A 140 -10.28 4.85 9.74
N GLY A 141 -9.12 4.21 9.87
CA GLY A 141 -8.91 2.85 9.47
C GLY A 141 -8.81 2.75 7.95
N VAL A 142 -9.02 1.53 7.47
CA VAL A 142 -8.92 1.20 6.05
C VAL A 142 -9.96 0.12 5.74
N PRO A 143 -11.11 0.49 5.13
CA PRO A 143 -12.10 -0.48 4.69
C PRO A 143 -11.56 -1.42 3.61
N TYR A 144 -12.14 -2.61 3.50
CA TYR A 144 -11.89 -3.50 2.36
C TYR A 144 -12.67 -2.99 1.14
N ILE A 145 -11.99 -2.51 0.10
CA ILE A 145 -12.54 -1.91 -1.13
C ILE A 145 -13.34 -0.61 -0.88
N ALA A 146 -14.39 -0.65 -0.07
CA ALA A 146 -15.16 0.50 0.38
C ALA A 146 -16.05 0.16 1.59
N ASP A 147 -16.42 1.20 2.34
CA ASP A 147 -17.44 1.16 3.37
C ASP A 147 -18.70 1.91 2.91
N HIS A 148 -19.87 1.31 3.16
CA HIS A 148 -21.19 1.90 2.88
C HIS A 148 -21.98 2.14 4.17
N HIS A 149 -21.40 1.85 5.33
CA HIS A 149 -22.04 1.96 6.64
C HIS A 149 -21.51 3.15 7.45
N PHE A 150 -20.46 3.83 6.97
CA PHE A 150 -19.95 5.03 7.62
C PHE A 150 -20.85 6.23 7.33
N ILE A 151 -21.48 6.76 8.38
CA ILE A 151 -22.43 7.88 8.28
C ILE A 151 -21.86 9.23 8.69
N GLY A 152 -20.73 9.28 9.41
CA GLY A 152 -20.13 10.52 9.90
C GLY A 152 -19.15 10.29 11.02
N GLN A 153 -18.33 11.30 11.32
CA GLN A 153 -17.45 11.26 12.50
C GLN A 153 -18.30 11.32 13.77
N GLN A 154 -17.98 10.47 14.74
CA GLN A 154 -18.60 10.51 16.07
C GLN A 154 -18.25 11.83 16.76
N HIS A 155 -19.24 12.48 17.39
CA HIS A 155 -19.02 13.67 18.22
C HIS A 155 -19.54 13.52 19.65
N GLU A 156 -20.48 12.60 19.94
CA GLU A 156 -20.88 12.30 21.31
C GLU A 156 -20.14 11.07 21.86
N PHE A 157 -19.09 11.33 22.63
CA PHE A 157 -18.23 10.29 23.22
C PHE A 157 -18.64 9.90 24.64
N ARG A 158 -19.53 10.65 25.31
CA ARG A 158 -19.92 10.40 26.71
C ARG A 158 -20.90 9.25 26.78
N ARG A 159 -20.50 8.16 27.43
CA ARG A 159 -21.32 6.94 27.55
C ARG A 159 -22.58 7.10 28.38
N VAL A 160 -22.62 8.13 29.22
CA VAL A 160 -23.75 8.42 30.13
C VAL A 160 -24.92 9.08 29.44
N ILE A 161 -24.74 9.61 28.22
CA ILE A 161 -25.81 10.30 27.50
C ILE A 161 -26.71 9.24 26.87
N PRO A 162 -27.97 9.10 27.31
CA PRO A 162 -28.90 8.15 26.73
C PRO A 162 -29.36 8.63 25.36
N TRP A 163 -29.93 7.71 24.59
CA TRP A 163 -30.79 8.07 23.47
C TRP A 163 -32.03 8.80 24.01
N MET A 164 -32.33 9.99 23.46
CA MET A 164 -33.51 10.78 23.81
C MET A 164 -34.54 10.73 22.68
N ASP A 165 -34.11 11.05 21.46
CA ASP A 165 -34.87 10.99 20.22
C ASP A 165 -33.91 10.94 19.01
N ASP A 166 -34.45 10.99 17.79
CA ASP A 166 -33.67 10.94 16.55
C ASP A 166 -32.81 12.20 16.32
N ASP A 167 -33.16 13.35 16.92
CA ASP A 167 -32.38 14.58 16.86
C ASP A 167 -31.28 14.63 17.96
N ALA A 168 -31.35 13.74 18.95
CA ALA A 168 -30.38 13.61 20.03
C ALA A 168 -30.16 12.13 20.44
N PRO A 169 -29.44 11.34 19.62
CA PRO A 169 -29.34 9.90 19.79
C PRO A 169 -28.38 9.44 20.90
N GLY A 170 -27.63 10.37 21.51
CA GLY A 170 -26.80 10.11 22.69
C GLY A 170 -25.45 9.47 22.37
N PHE A 171 -24.97 8.58 23.23
CA PHE A 171 -23.65 7.96 23.04
C PHE A 171 -23.49 7.29 21.67
N GLY A 172 -22.49 7.74 20.89
CA GLY A 172 -22.26 7.25 19.53
C GLY A 172 -22.82 8.15 18.43
N ASP A 173 -23.47 9.27 18.79
CA ASP A 173 -23.95 10.26 17.84
C ASP A 173 -22.82 10.75 16.92
N SER A 174 -23.17 11.01 15.66
CA SER A 174 -22.24 11.32 14.59
C SER A 174 -22.77 12.43 13.70
N ASN A 175 -21.87 13.05 12.94
CA ASN A 175 -22.21 14.19 12.10
C ASN A 175 -23.21 13.89 10.96
N ALA A 176 -23.56 12.61 10.71
CA ALA A 176 -24.49 12.16 9.66
C ALA A 176 -24.20 12.71 8.24
N ASN A 177 -22.97 13.19 7.98
CA ASN A 177 -22.60 13.91 6.78
C ASN A 177 -22.03 13.01 5.65
N TYR A 178 -22.04 11.69 5.85
CA TYR A 178 -21.58 10.69 4.88
C TYR A 178 -22.60 9.59 4.60
N GLU A 179 -23.86 9.71 5.05
CA GLU A 179 -24.90 8.67 4.91
C GLU A 179 -25.13 8.14 3.49
N THR A 180 -24.89 8.98 2.48
CA THR A 180 -25.07 8.63 1.07
C THR A 180 -23.75 8.41 0.33
N THR A 181 -22.63 8.48 1.04
CA THR A 181 -21.28 8.46 0.46
C THR A 181 -20.66 7.09 0.65
N ARG A 182 -20.35 6.42 -0.46
CA ARG A 182 -19.48 5.24 -0.45
C ARG A 182 -18.07 5.68 -0.08
N ILE A 183 -17.56 5.30 1.09
CA ILE A 183 -16.21 5.64 1.52
C ILE A 183 -15.21 4.69 0.90
N ALA A 184 -14.25 5.21 0.14
CA ALA A 184 -13.21 4.41 -0.50
C ALA A 184 -12.25 3.79 0.54
N GLY A 185 -11.94 2.51 0.32
CA GLY A 185 -11.01 1.73 1.14
C GLY A 185 -9.79 1.28 0.34
N ASN A 186 -9.14 0.21 0.82
CA ASN A 186 -8.03 -0.41 0.10
C ASN A 186 -8.56 -1.15 -1.14
N SER A 187 -8.20 -0.69 -2.34
CA SER A 187 -8.58 -1.31 -3.61
C SER A 187 -7.72 -2.51 -4.01
N PHE A 188 -6.53 -2.65 -3.41
CA PHE A 188 -5.49 -3.63 -3.74
C PHE A 188 -5.04 -3.60 -5.21
N ASP A 189 -5.17 -2.46 -5.88
CA ASP A 189 -4.90 -2.28 -7.32
C ASP A 189 -3.87 -1.18 -7.59
N TYR A 190 -3.04 -0.87 -6.60
CA TYR A 190 -2.03 0.18 -6.70
C TYR A 190 -0.83 -0.14 -7.60
N PRO A 191 -0.45 -1.43 -7.83
CA PRO A 191 0.54 -1.75 -8.86
C PRO A 191 0.14 -1.26 -10.26
N TYR A 192 -1.15 -1.21 -10.58
CA TYR A 192 -1.60 -0.58 -11.83
C TYR A 192 -1.35 0.94 -11.81
N THR A 193 -1.73 1.61 -10.73
CA THR A 193 -1.58 3.07 -10.59
C THR A 193 -0.12 3.52 -10.66
N HIS A 194 0.78 2.84 -9.96
CA HIS A 194 2.22 3.13 -10.00
C HIS A 194 2.82 2.72 -11.35
N GLY A 195 2.47 1.52 -11.82
CA GLY A 195 2.95 0.98 -13.08
C GLY A 195 2.61 1.83 -14.30
N ALA A 196 1.40 2.39 -14.36
CA ALA A 196 1.02 3.32 -15.42
C ALA A 196 1.96 4.54 -15.48
N ALA A 197 2.35 5.08 -14.33
CA ALA A 197 3.28 6.19 -14.24
C ALA A 197 4.73 5.79 -14.61
N PHE A 198 5.20 4.60 -14.23
CA PHE A 198 6.49 4.07 -14.69
C PHE A 198 6.52 3.84 -16.20
N ALA A 199 5.45 3.26 -16.76
CA ALA A 199 5.31 3.07 -18.19
C ALA A 199 5.31 4.40 -18.96
N ALA A 200 4.63 5.43 -18.42
CA ALA A 200 4.66 6.79 -18.96
C ALA A 200 6.06 7.44 -18.89
N ALA A 201 6.87 7.08 -17.88
CA ALA A 201 8.28 7.50 -17.78
C ALA A 201 9.24 6.69 -18.69
N GLY A 202 8.75 5.62 -19.34
CA GLY A 202 9.50 4.80 -20.29
C GLY A 202 10.13 3.53 -19.68
N TYR A 203 9.70 3.11 -18.50
CA TYR A 203 10.20 1.90 -17.84
C TYR A 203 9.24 0.73 -18.02
N SER A 204 9.80 -0.46 -18.27
CA SER A 204 9.07 -1.70 -18.10
C SER A 204 8.87 -1.94 -16.60
N PHE A 205 7.79 -2.62 -16.23
CA PHE A 205 7.59 -3.00 -14.85
C PHE A 205 6.87 -4.33 -14.72
N VAL A 206 7.11 -4.96 -13.59
CA VAL A 206 6.39 -6.13 -13.08
C VAL A 206 6.02 -5.86 -11.62
N SER A 207 5.19 -6.72 -11.02
CA SER A 207 4.83 -6.53 -9.62
C SER A 207 4.65 -7.82 -8.84
N CYS A 208 4.80 -7.72 -7.53
CA CYS A 208 4.62 -8.81 -6.61
C CYS A 208 4.05 -8.36 -5.27
N ALA A 209 3.47 -9.32 -4.53
CA ALA A 209 3.12 -9.14 -3.14
C ALA A 209 4.38 -9.03 -2.28
N ALA A 210 4.38 -8.17 -1.26
CA ALA A 210 5.52 -8.03 -0.34
C ALA A 210 5.91 -9.34 0.38
N SER A 211 4.98 -10.30 0.51
CA SER A 211 5.28 -11.62 1.07
C SER A 211 6.19 -12.47 0.17
N THR A 212 6.17 -12.25 -1.15
CA THR A 212 7.05 -12.98 -2.07
C THR A 212 8.52 -12.62 -1.90
N VAL A 213 8.79 -11.36 -1.52
CA VAL A 213 10.13 -10.88 -1.14
C VAL A 213 10.53 -11.47 0.22
N GLU A 214 9.60 -11.49 1.19
CA GLU A 214 9.85 -12.07 2.52
C GLU A 214 10.18 -13.56 2.46
N GLU A 215 9.52 -14.32 1.58
CA GLU A 215 9.79 -15.74 1.35
C GLU A 215 10.93 -16.00 0.36
N GLY A 216 11.52 -14.96 -0.24
CA GLY A 216 12.64 -15.06 -1.19
C GLY A 216 12.29 -15.66 -2.56
N THR A 217 11.00 -15.75 -2.88
CA THR A 217 10.52 -16.27 -4.18
C THR A 217 10.70 -15.27 -5.33
N VAL A 218 10.66 -13.98 -5.02
CA VAL A 218 11.04 -12.89 -5.94
C VAL A 218 12.33 -12.27 -5.41
N ARG A 219 13.35 -12.17 -6.27
CA ARG A 219 14.66 -11.60 -5.92
C ARG A 219 14.72 -10.16 -6.38
N MET A 220 14.84 -9.23 -5.44
CA MET A 220 14.93 -7.79 -5.75
C MET A 220 16.16 -7.43 -6.58
N ASN A 221 17.29 -8.14 -6.39
CA ASN A 221 18.54 -7.90 -7.12
C ASN A 221 18.48 -8.21 -8.63
N ASP A 222 17.39 -8.80 -9.11
CA ASP A 222 17.15 -8.98 -10.55
C ASP A 222 16.68 -7.66 -11.21
N PHE A 223 16.45 -6.60 -10.42
CA PHE A 223 15.95 -5.29 -10.85
C PHE A 223 16.90 -4.17 -10.44
N GLU A 224 16.91 -3.07 -11.20
CA GLU A 224 17.72 -1.89 -10.86
C GLU A 224 17.03 -0.98 -9.84
N THR A 225 15.69 -0.96 -9.89
CA THR A 225 14.86 -0.11 -9.04
C THR A 225 13.68 -0.90 -8.51
N VAL A 226 13.41 -0.74 -7.22
CA VAL A 226 12.22 -1.27 -6.54
C VAL A 226 11.35 -0.12 -6.07
N ASP A 227 10.07 -0.17 -6.39
CA ASP A 227 9.04 0.71 -5.84
C ASP A 227 8.21 -0.05 -4.80
N TRP A 228 8.25 0.38 -3.55
CA TRP A 228 7.57 -0.27 -2.43
C TRP A 228 6.36 0.55 -1.97
N ILE A 229 5.18 0.04 -2.27
CA ILE A 229 3.90 0.70 -1.96
C ILE A 229 3.52 0.38 -0.52
N LEU A 230 3.42 1.39 0.34
CA LEU A 230 2.91 1.23 1.70
C LEU A 230 1.50 1.79 1.89
N GLY A 231 1.07 2.80 1.13
CA GLY A 231 -0.25 3.39 1.35
C GLY A 231 -0.50 3.75 2.83
N LYS A 232 -1.51 3.16 3.47
CA LYS A 232 -1.76 3.28 4.94
C LYS A 232 -1.25 2.11 5.77
N GLN A 233 -0.32 1.31 5.25
CA GLN A 233 0.31 0.21 5.95
C GLN A 233 0.96 0.72 7.23
N ARG A 234 0.60 0.11 8.35
CA ARG A 234 1.23 0.26 9.66
C ARG A 234 0.77 -0.89 10.55
N GLU A 235 1.63 -1.27 11.48
CA GLU A 235 1.34 -2.32 12.43
C GLU A 235 0.11 -1.96 13.27
N TRP A 236 -0.85 -2.88 13.29
CA TRP A 236 -2.17 -2.66 13.84
C TRP A 236 -2.60 -3.79 14.75
N ARG A 237 -3.21 -3.41 15.87
CA ARG A 237 -3.74 -4.34 16.86
C ARG A 237 -4.94 -5.11 16.30
N ILE A 238 -4.91 -6.44 16.42
CA ILE A 238 -5.98 -7.33 15.96
C ILE A 238 -6.79 -7.85 17.15
N ALA A 239 -8.12 -7.95 16.98
CA ALA A 239 -9.05 -8.54 17.96
C ALA A 239 -8.85 -7.99 19.39
N ARG A 240 -8.73 -6.66 19.53
CA ARG A 240 -8.48 -5.98 20.82
C ARG A 240 -7.20 -6.46 21.54
N GLY A 241 -6.23 -6.99 20.80
CA GLY A 241 -4.98 -7.51 21.35
C GLY A 241 -4.99 -9.01 21.63
N ALA A 242 -6.10 -9.71 21.32
CA ALA A 242 -6.20 -11.16 21.49
C ALA A 242 -5.38 -11.95 20.45
N LYS A 243 -4.93 -11.29 19.37
CA LYS A 243 -4.04 -11.87 18.35
C LYS A 243 -2.80 -10.99 18.18
N PRO A 244 -1.67 -11.56 17.71
CA PRO A 244 -0.50 -10.78 17.34
C PRO A 244 -0.88 -9.62 16.39
N PRO A 245 -0.20 -8.47 16.51
CA PRO A 245 -0.42 -7.38 15.57
C PRO A 245 -0.08 -7.83 14.14
N ARG A 246 -0.66 -7.13 13.16
CA ARG A 246 -0.44 -7.38 11.73
C ARG A 246 -0.13 -6.08 11.02
N PHE A 247 0.31 -6.18 9.77
CA PHE A 247 0.47 -5.05 8.85
C PHE A 247 1.66 -4.11 9.15
N LYS A 248 2.70 -4.61 9.82
CA LYS A 248 3.98 -3.90 9.90
C LYS A 248 4.44 -3.51 8.48
N THR A 249 4.99 -2.30 8.35
CA THR A 249 5.47 -1.73 7.08
C THR A 249 6.56 -2.60 6.46
N PHE A 250 7.52 -3.01 7.30
CA PHE A 250 8.58 -3.96 6.94
C PHE A 250 8.79 -4.97 8.06
N SER A 251 8.61 -6.26 7.74
CA SER A 251 9.06 -7.35 8.60
C SER A 251 10.59 -7.38 8.67
N LYS A 252 11.16 -8.04 9.68
CA LYS A 252 12.62 -8.17 9.80
C LYS A 252 13.27 -8.74 8.53
N ARG A 253 12.65 -9.76 7.93
CA ARG A 253 13.13 -10.36 6.68
C ARG A 253 13.06 -9.39 5.50
N GLN A 254 12.01 -8.57 5.43
CA GLN A 254 11.90 -7.54 4.41
C GLN A 254 12.95 -6.45 4.59
N GLN A 255 13.23 -6.04 5.84
CA GLN A 255 14.32 -5.10 6.14
C GLN A 255 15.68 -5.66 5.70
N GLU A 256 15.96 -6.94 5.99
CA GLU A 256 17.17 -7.64 5.54
C GLU A 256 17.25 -7.71 4.00
N ALA A 257 16.15 -8.01 3.32
CA ALA A 257 16.09 -8.08 1.86
C ALA A 257 16.34 -6.71 1.21
N VAL A 258 15.70 -5.66 1.73
CA VAL A 258 15.89 -4.27 1.27
C VAL A 258 17.32 -3.80 1.52
N ALA A 259 17.89 -4.06 2.71
CA ALA A 259 19.27 -3.72 3.00
C ALA A 259 20.26 -4.44 2.09
N THR A 260 20.04 -5.73 1.82
CA THR A 260 20.84 -6.50 0.86
C THR A 260 20.75 -5.91 -0.55
N PHE A 261 19.54 -5.54 -0.98
CA PHE A 261 19.31 -4.93 -2.29
C PHE A 261 20.02 -3.58 -2.46
N CYS A 262 19.86 -2.68 -1.50
CA CYS A 262 20.53 -1.38 -1.52
C CYS A 262 22.06 -1.54 -1.49
N ASN A 263 22.60 -2.43 -0.66
CA ASN A 263 24.04 -2.67 -0.57
C ASN A 263 24.63 -3.28 -1.86
N ASN A 264 23.80 -3.91 -2.71
CA ASN A 264 24.19 -4.39 -4.03
C ASN A 264 23.99 -3.34 -5.14
N GLY A 265 23.63 -2.10 -4.79
CA GLY A 265 23.46 -0.98 -5.70
C GLY A 265 22.05 -0.80 -6.29
N GLY A 266 21.06 -1.49 -5.72
CA GLY A 266 19.66 -1.35 -6.11
C GLY A 266 19.01 -0.08 -5.56
N ASN A 267 18.30 0.66 -6.41
CA ASN A 267 17.61 1.89 -6.02
C ASN A 267 16.22 1.60 -5.44
N ILE A 268 15.81 2.31 -4.40
CA ILE A 268 14.50 2.08 -3.78
C ILE A 268 13.64 3.34 -3.68
N ILE A 269 12.37 3.21 -4.02
CA ILE A 269 11.32 4.20 -3.80
C ILE A 269 10.36 3.61 -2.76
N VAL A 270 10.02 4.37 -1.72
CA VAL A 270 9.05 3.96 -0.70
C VAL A 270 8.06 5.10 -0.51
N SER A 271 6.76 4.81 -0.59
CA SER A 271 5.72 5.83 -0.39
C SER A 271 4.58 5.32 0.48
N GLY A 272 4.17 6.13 1.47
CA GLY A 272 3.07 5.80 2.37
C GLY A 272 2.82 6.86 3.43
N ALA A 273 1.67 6.80 4.08
CA ALA A 273 1.27 7.74 5.13
C ALA A 273 1.97 7.49 6.47
N PHE A 274 2.47 6.27 6.71
CA PHE A 274 3.04 5.84 8.00
C PHE A 274 4.46 5.26 7.89
N VAL A 275 5.25 5.74 6.91
CA VAL A 275 6.61 5.25 6.65
C VAL A 275 7.55 5.37 7.85
N GLY A 276 7.35 6.38 8.71
CA GLY A 276 8.15 6.62 9.91
C GLY A 276 7.42 6.26 11.20
N THR A 277 6.13 6.58 11.34
CA THR A 277 5.34 6.28 12.54
C THR A 277 5.44 4.80 12.92
N ASP A 278 5.37 3.89 11.95
CA ASP A 278 5.43 2.45 12.22
C ASP A 278 6.78 1.97 12.78
N LEU A 279 7.88 2.68 12.45
CA LEU A 279 9.24 2.32 12.81
C LEU A 279 9.77 3.10 14.03
N TRP A 280 9.16 4.23 14.38
CA TRP A 280 9.53 5.07 15.53
C TRP A 280 8.47 5.14 16.63
N ASP A 281 7.20 5.39 16.28
CA ASP A 281 6.11 5.75 17.19
C ASP A 281 4.99 4.69 17.17
N ASN A 282 5.40 3.45 17.37
CA ASN A 282 4.54 2.28 17.45
C ASN A 282 4.96 1.45 18.68
N PRO A 283 4.02 0.94 19.51
CA PRO A 283 4.33 0.10 20.67
C PRO A 283 5.21 -1.13 20.39
N TYR A 284 5.26 -1.59 19.13
CA TYR A 284 6.05 -2.73 18.70
C TYR A 284 7.34 -2.34 17.95
N ALA A 285 7.60 -1.04 17.78
CA ALA A 285 8.81 -0.54 17.13
C ALA A 285 10.06 -0.78 18.00
N THR A 286 11.14 -1.17 17.36
CA THR A 286 12.42 -1.49 18.01
C THR A 286 13.51 -0.47 17.66
N SER A 287 14.63 -0.46 18.39
CA SER A 287 15.80 0.33 17.97
C SER A 287 16.37 -0.11 16.63
N ALA A 288 16.31 -1.43 16.35
CA ALA A 288 16.74 -1.99 15.08
C ALA A 288 15.92 -1.46 13.90
N ASP A 289 14.60 -1.26 14.07
CA ASP A 289 13.74 -0.66 13.04
C ASP A 289 14.22 0.76 12.65
N ARG A 290 14.57 1.57 13.67
CA ARG A 290 15.07 2.95 13.48
C ARG A 290 16.45 2.97 12.85
N GLU A 291 17.38 2.17 13.37
CA GLU A 291 18.73 2.04 12.83
C GLU A 291 18.71 1.55 11.38
N TRP A 292 17.82 0.61 11.04
CA TRP A 292 17.65 0.14 9.68
C TRP A 292 17.17 1.26 8.76
N ALA A 293 16.15 2.03 9.15
CA ALA A 293 15.62 3.11 8.33
C ALA A 293 16.64 4.25 8.15
N GLU A 294 17.39 4.62 9.20
CA GLU A 294 18.43 5.65 9.13
C GLU A 294 19.62 5.22 8.25
N HIS A 295 20.07 3.95 8.34
CA HIS A 295 21.25 3.48 7.60
C HIS A 295 20.94 2.96 6.19
N THR A 296 19.74 2.43 5.96
CA THR A 296 19.34 1.79 4.68
C THR A 296 18.47 2.71 3.84
N LEU A 297 17.44 3.32 4.43
CA LEU A 297 16.51 4.19 3.70
C LEU A 297 16.90 5.66 3.77
N ARG A 298 17.85 6.02 4.65
CA ARG A 298 18.47 7.35 4.79
C ARG A 298 17.51 8.46 5.21
N PHE A 299 16.49 8.11 6.00
CA PHE A 299 15.56 9.07 6.60
C PHE A 299 15.40 8.84 8.11
N LYS A 300 14.93 9.87 8.81
CA LYS A 300 14.52 9.83 10.21
C LYS A 300 13.10 10.37 10.36
N TRP A 301 12.33 9.79 11.27
CA TRP A 301 10.98 10.27 11.58
C TRP A 301 11.03 11.59 12.34
N ARG A 302 10.09 12.50 12.04
CA ARG A 302 9.98 13.80 12.70
C ARG A 302 8.65 14.01 13.42
N ASN A 303 7.55 13.68 12.76
CA ASN A 303 6.20 13.90 13.30
C ASN A 303 5.19 12.99 12.58
N ASN A 304 4.23 12.42 13.31
CA ASN A 304 3.12 11.63 12.79
C ASN A 304 1.93 12.48 12.31
N ASN A 305 1.99 13.80 12.48
CA ASN A 305 0.99 14.76 12.00
C ASN A 305 1.65 15.76 11.04
N GLY A 306 2.07 15.27 9.87
CA GLY A 306 2.78 16.06 8.88
C GLY A 306 1.90 17.11 8.20
N ALA A 307 0.64 16.78 7.89
CA ALA A 307 -0.30 17.66 7.20
C ALA A 307 -1.76 17.22 7.38
N VAL A 308 -2.70 18.13 7.16
CA VAL A 308 -4.15 17.86 7.13
C VAL A 308 -4.86 18.53 5.96
N THR A 309 -4.18 19.37 5.18
CA THR A 309 -4.79 20.12 4.05
C THR A 309 -4.56 19.49 2.68
N GLY A 310 -3.87 18.34 2.61
CA GLY A 310 -3.73 17.61 1.35
C GLY A 310 -2.74 18.19 0.34
N ARG A 311 -1.89 19.17 0.70
CA ARG A 311 -1.05 19.91 -0.25
C ARG A 311 0.45 19.67 -0.04
N ILE A 312 1.16 19.38 -1.12
CA ILE A 312 2.60 19.14 -1.16
C ILE A 312 3.22 20.03 -2.24
N LYS A 313 4.43 20.53 -2.00
CA LYS A 313 5.22 21.29 -2.95
C LYS A 313 6.64 20.77 -3.03
N ALA A 314 7.21 20.74 -4.24
CA ALA A 314 8.64 20.57 -4.42
C ALA A 314 9.40 21.75 -3.81
N VAL A 315 10.62 21.50 -3.35
CA VAL A 315 11.49 22.55 -2.79
C VAL A 315 12.86 22.52 -3.43
N ALA A 316 13.57 23.64 -3.32
CA ALA A 316 14.93 23.76 -3.83
C ALA A 316 15.81 22.63 -3.27
N SER A 317 16.37 21.84 -4.17
CA SER A 317 17.28 20.74 -3.90
C SER A 317 18.31 20.63 -5.05
N PRO A 318 19.36 19.82 -4.91
CA PRO A 318 20.30 19.56 -6.01
C PRO A 318 19.67 18.87 -7.23
N PHE A 319 18.42 18.39 -7.12
CA PHE A 319 17.75 17.57 -8.13
C PHE A 319 16.76 18.42 -8.95
N SER A 320 17.18 18.90 -10.12
CA SER A 320 16.38 19.78 -10.97
C SER A 320 15.12 19.11 -11.54
N ALA A 321 15.12 17.78 -11.68
CA ALA A 321 13.97 17.01 -12.15
C ALA A 321 12.86 16.89 -11.09
N ILE A 322 13.14 17.22 -9.83
CA ILE A 322 12.11 17.23 -8.77
C ILE A 322 11.39 18.58 -8.76
N GLU A 323 10.18 18.59 -9.29
CA GLU A 323 9.35 19.78 -9.42
C GLU A 323 7.87 19.51 -9.17
N GLY A 324 7.10 20.59 -9.06
CA GLY A 324 5.65 20.57 -9.04
C GLY A 324 5.01 20.66 -7.66
N ASP A 325 3.73 21.03 -7.69
CA ASP A 325 2.83 21.03 -6.55
C ASP A 325 1.76 19.96 -6.75
N TYR A 326 1.44 19.24 -5.68
CA TYR A 326 0.58 18.07 -5.70
C TYR A 326 -0.49 18.15 -4.63
N ASN A 327 -1.65 17.59 -4.93
CA ASN A 327 -2.73 17.41 -3.98
C ASN A 327 -2.98 15.92 -3.76
N TYR A 328 -3.21 15.51 -2.51
CA TYR A 328 -3.64 14.15 -2.18
C TYR A 328 -5.04 14.13 -1.53
N TYR A 329 -5.67 12.96 -1.52
CA TYR A 329 -6.98 12.75 -0.89
C TYR A 329 -6.87 12.75 0.64
N HIS A 330 -7.04 13.92 1.25
CA HIS A 330 -6.95 14.11 2.71
C HIS A 330 -8.30 14.06 3.44
N GLU A 331 -9.40 14.08 2.70
CA GLU A 331 -10.77 13.95 3.22
C GLU A 331 -11.39 12.63 2.78
N LEU A 332 -12.36 12.14 3.56
CA LEU A 332 -13.15 10.97 3.22
C LEU A 332 -13.94 11.23 1.92
N ASN A 333 -13.90 10.28 0.99
CA ASN A 333 -14.47 10.43 -0.34
C ASN A 333 -14.72 9.04 -0.97
N SER A 334 -15.28 9.01 -2.18
CA SER A 334 -15.61 7.77 -2.91
C SER A 334 -14.57 7.29 -3.91
N GLU A 335 -13.49 8.05 -4.12
CA GLU A 335 -12.48 7.81 -5.15
C GLU A 335 -11.22 7.12 -4.61
N SER A 336 -10.69 7.60 -3.47
CA SER A 336 -9.47 7.09 -2.84
C SER A 336 -9.65 6.98 -1.34
N TYR A 337 -8.95 6.01 -0.73
CA TYR A 337 -8.81 6.01 0.72
C TYR A 337 -8.23 7.34 1.20
N VAL A 338 -8.67 7.76 2.39
CA VAL A 338 -8.29 9.04 2.98
C VAL A 338 -6.90 8.96 3.62
N VAL A 339 -6.07 9.97 3.41
CA VAL A 339 -4.77 10.19 4.07
C VAL A 339 -4.89 11.38 5.00
N GLU A 340 -5.20 11.14 6.27
CA GLU A 340 -5.57 12.19 7.24
C GLU A 340 -4.35 12.89 7.83
N ASN A 341 -3.41 12.10 8.33
CA ASN A 341 -2.21 12.56 9.05
C ASN A 341 -1.01 11.76 8.53
N PRO A 342 -0.46 12.11 7.35
CA PRO A 342 0.73 11.49 6.84
C PRO A 342 1.98 11.92 7.63
N ASP A 343 3.01 11.09 7.61
CA ASP A 343 4.27 11.35 8.31
C ASP A 343 5.02 12.56 7.73
N ALA A 344 5.67 13.32 8.62
CA ALA A 344 6.80 14.16 8.29
C ALA A 344 8.12 13.45 8.59
N ILE A 345 9.05 13.51 7.65
CA ILE A 345 10.34 12.82 7.69
C ILE A 345 11.48 13.77 7.34
N GLU A 346 12.68 13.51 7.86
CA GLU A 346 13.87 14.32 7.58
C GLU A 346 15.02 13.46 7.04
N PRO A 347 15.98 14.07 6.34
CA PRO A 347 17.22 13.39 5.95
C PRO A 347 18.00 12.85 7.17
N ALA A 348 18.54 11.63 7.04
CA ALA A 348 19.44 11.02 8.03
C ALA A 348 20.91 10.97 7.56
N ASP A 349 21.21 11.46 6.35
CA ASP A 349 22.55 11.46 5.76
C ASP A 349 22.83 12.82 5.11
N GLU A 350 24.10 13.21 5.01
CA GLU A 350 24.52 14.48 4.39
C GLU A 350 24.24 14.53 2.88
N LYS A 351 24.18 13.37 2.22
CA LYS A 351 23.78 13.24 0.81
C LYS A 351 22.27 13.04 0.62
N ALA A 352 21.49 13.13 1.69
CA ALA A 352 20.02 13.09 1.63
C ALA A 352 19.45 14.51 1.76
N PHE A 353 18.50 14.84 0.90
CA PHE A 353 17.88 16.17 0.83
C PHE A 353 16.36 16.06 0.93
N THR A 354 15.74 17.01 1.63
CA THR A 354 14.29 17.21 1.53
C THR A 354 13.97 17.71 0.13
N VAL A 355 13.13 16.96 -0.59
CA VAL A 355 12.69 17.29 -1.95
C VAL A 355 11.24 17.75 -2.02
N TYR A 356 10.42 17.36 -1.03
CA TYR A 356 9.02 17.78 -0.92
C TYR A 356 8.71 18.29 0.49
N ARG A 357 7.82 19.28 0.59
CA ARG A 357 7.27 19.77 1.87
C ARG A 357 5.76 19.85 1.81
N TYR A 358 5.12 19.64 2.96
CA TYR A 358 3.72 19.97 3.12
C TYR A 358 3.53 21.48 3.07
N SER A 359 2.64 21.94 2.18
CA SER A 359 2.55 23.37 1.85
C SER A 359 2.03 24.22 3.00
N GLU A 360 1.27 23.65 3.93
CA GLU A 360 0.64 24.37 5.04
C GLU A 360 1.59 24.76 6.17
N ASN A 361 2.61 23.95 6.45
CA ASN A 361 3.48 24.12 7.63
C ASN A 361 4.98 23.95 7.31
N ASN A 362 5.34 23.68 6.05
CA ASN A 362 6.70 23.40 5.58
C ASN A 362 7.38 22.21 6.27
N LEU A 363 6.63 21.29 6.90
CA LEU A 363 7.21 20.03 7.34
C LEU A 363 7.67 19.22 6.12
N SER A 364 8.79 18.51 6.27
CA SER A 364 9.39 17.73 5.19
C SER A 364 8.53 16.50 4.90
N ALA A 365 8.05 16.41 3.66
CA ALA A 365 7.09 15.40 3.18
C ALA A 365 7.77 14.30 2.35
N GLY A 366 8.98 14.54 1.86
CA GLY A 366 9.73 13.57 1.07
C GLY A 366 11.21 13.90 1.03
N ILE A 367 12.03 12.86 1.02
CA ILE A 367 13.50 12.96 0.94
C ILE A 367 14.01 12.13 -0.22
N LEU A 368 15.13 12.56 -0.79
CA LEU A 368 15.89 11.80 -1.77
C LEU A 368 17.35 11.75 -1.33
N TYR A 369 17.90 10.55 -1.24
CA TYR A 369 19.30 10.25 -0.98
C TYR A 369 19.98 9.83 -2.28
N GLN A 370 21.07 10.52 -2.60
CA GLN A 370 21.92 10.19 -3.74
C GLN A 370 23.26 9.64 -3.23
N GLY A 371 23.33 8.32 -3.09
CA GLY A 371 24.51 7.61 -2.62
C GLY A 371 25.49 7.26 -3.76
N GLU A 372 26.67 6.77 -3.39
CA GLU A 372 27.64 6.24 -4.36
C GLU A 372 27.25 4.84 -4.85
N LEU A 373 26.59 4.05 -4.00
CA LEU A 373 26.17 2.68 -4.31
C LEU A 373 24.74 2.63 -4.83
N TYR A 374 23.80 3.30 -4.15
CA TYR A 374 22.38 3.29 -4.47
C TYR A 374 21.72 4.62 -4.12
N ASN A 375 20.52 4.82 -4.68
CA ASN A 375 19.66 5.94 -4.35
C ASN A 375 18.44 5.46 -3.56
N SER A 376 17.93 6.29 -2.64
CA SER A 376 16.63 6.06 -2.00
C SER A 376 15.73 7.30 -2.10
N CYS A 377 14.45 7.09 -2.38
CA CYS A 377 13.44 8.14 -2.34
C CYS A 377 12.32 7.71 -1.38
N ILE A 378 12.14 8.45 -0.29
CA ILE A 378 11.13 8.14 0.73
C ILE A 378 10.12 9.27 0.74
N LEU A 379 8.84 8.94 0.57
CA LEU A 379 7.73 9.88 0.59
C LEU A 379 6.84 9.56 1.79
N GLY A 380 6.62 10.55 2.65
CA GLY A 380 5.70 10.50 3.77
C GLY A 380 4.23 10.54 3.36
N PHE A 381 3.94 10.51 2.05
CA PHE A 381 2.61 10.43 1.47
C PHE A 381 2.57 9.32 0.41
N PRO A 382 1.41 8.65 0.20
CA PRO A 382 1.27 7.65 -0.85
C PRO A 382 1.17 8.27 -2.25
N ILE A 383 1.88 7.72 -3.23
CA ILE A 383 1.83 8.20 -4.63
C ILE A 383 0.44 7.93 -5.23
N GLU A 384 -0.15 6.78 -4.91
CA GLU A 384 -1.48 6.40 -5.40
C GLU A 384 -2.59 7.32 -4.89
N ALA A 385 -2.37 8.03 -3.77
CA ALA A 385 -3.31 8.98 -3.19
C ALA A 385 -3.21 10.39 -3.81
N ILE A 386 -2.24 10.63 -4.70
CA ILE A 386 -2.13 11.90 -5.42
C ILE A 386 -3.25 12.00 -6.46
N LYS A 387 -3.93 13.14 -6.45
CA LYS A 387 -5.04 13.44 -7.37
C LYS A 387 -4.51 13.65 -8.78
N GLY A 388 -5.12 12.97 -9.75
CA GLY A 388 -4.80 13.08 -11.18
C GLY A 388 -3.66 12.18 -11.63
N GLU A 389 -3.86 11.49 -12.75
CA GLU A 389 -2.86 10.59 -13.34
C GLU A 389 -1.62 11.34 -13.82
N GLU A 390 -1.80 12.47 -14.52
CA GLU A 390 -0.69 13.30 -14.99
C GLU A 390 0.24 13.76 -13.86
N ASN A 391 -0.32 14.03 -12.68
CA ASN A 391 0.45 14.41 -11.51
C ASN A 391 1.32 13.25 -10.99
N ARG A 392 0.78 12.03 -10.93
CA ARG A 392 1.54 10.83 -10.58
C ARG A 392 2.63 10.54 -11.62
N ASN A 393 2.31 10.70 -12.90
CA ASN A 393 3.25 10.53 -14.00
C ASN A 393 4.41 11.52 -13.91
N ARG A 394 4.14 12.80 -13.65
CA ARG A 394 5.18 13.83 -13.46
C ARG A 394 6.05 13.53 -12.23
N LEU A 395 5.45 13.15 -11.11
CA LEU A 395 6.19 12.83 -9.89
C LEU A 395 7.14 11.64 -10.09
N ILE A 396 6.65 10.51 -10.63
CA ILE A 396 7.49 9.32 -10.87
C ILE A 396 8.56 9.61 -11.92
N LYS A 397 8.23 10.36 -12.98
CA LYS A 397 9.21 10.77 -13.99
C LYS A 397 10.37 11.56 -13.37
N GLY A 398 10.08 12.58 -12.55
CA GLY A 398 11.11 13.38 -11.90
C GLY A 398 12.01 12.57 -10.95
N ILE A 399 11.41 11.65 -10.19
CA ILE A 399 12.17 10.72 -9.33
C ILE A 399 13.10 9.83 -10.17
N MET A 400 12.59 9.23 -11.25
CA MET A 400 13.36 8.32 -12.08
C MET A 400 14.45 9.01 -12.89
N GLU A 401 14.23 10.24 -13.37
CA GLU A 401 15.27 11.06 -14.01
C GLU A 401 16.40 11.33 -13.01
N THR A 402 16.08 11.72 -11.78
CA THR A 402 17.07 11.94 -10.71
C THR A 402 17.88 10.68 -10.40
N ILE A 403 17.20 9.53 -10.25
CA ILE A 403 17.86 8.24 -9.96
C ILE A 403 18.77 7.82 -11.14
N SER A 404 18.36 8.08 -12.38
CA SER A 404 19.11 7.65 -13.58
C SER A 404 20.30 8.55 -13.91
N GLU A 405 20.25 9.85 -13.57
CA GLU A 405 21.36 10.81 -13.75
C GLU A 405 22.57 10.53 -12.85
N SER A 406 22.41 9.66 -11.86
CA SER A 406 23.45 9.32 -10.87
C SER A 406 24.47 8.28 -11.38
N ARG A 407 24.35 7.82 -12.63
CA ARG A 407 25.19 6.78 -13.23
C ARG A 407 26.16 7.31 -14.28
#